data_AF-A0A0J9T1H0-F1
#
_entry.id   AF-A0A0J9T1H0-F1
#
_cell.length_a   1.000
_cell.length_b   1.000
_cell.length_c   1.000
_cell.angle_alpha   90.00
_cell.angle_beta   90.00
_cell.angle_gamma   90.00
#
_symmetry.space_group_name_H-M   'P 1'
#
loop_
_entity.id
_entity.type
_entity.pdbx_description
1 polymer ?
#
loop_
_entity_poly.entity_id
_entity_poly.type
_entity_poly.pdbx_seq_one_letter_code
_entity_poly.pdbx_strand_id
1 'polypeptide(L)'
;MAQNPWYVQKSKALRTSKLGKIINKFNEEYDHLMYISKFMNIRNTLERIYESSELIINKKSFNIVRISCVAQLQPRYLNNVKDGLSVYLSNFMLKANHDVEGFTICFNGIKLKEKEPRVINGDPSVMFLKITFKLLLLVLKEDYRIKVQINKIEPLKIHLDVFGIIEATFAEELFKQFSYNSRNNTFIRDNKTYSLNDIINFTIKNVTYSACGSNVKLIGCI
;
A
#
# COMPACT_ATOMS: atom_id res chain seq x y z
N MET A 1 -7.03 18.49 3.53
CA MET A 1 -7.93 18.12 2.41
C MET A 1 -8.93 17.11 2.93
N ALA A 2 -10.22 17.43 2.93
CA ALA A 2 -11.25 16.45 3.27
C ALA A 2 -11.23 15.31 2.23
N GLN A 3 -11.12 14.07 2.69
CA GLN A 3 -11.28 12.89 1.83
C GLN A 3 -12.75 12.78 1.45
N ASN A 4 -13.05 12.74 0.15
CA ASN A 4 -14.36 12.27 -0.28
C ASN A 4 -14.43 10.77 0.02
N PRO A 5 -15.48 10.29 0.72
CA PRO A 5 -15.55 8.91 1.17
C PRO A 5 -15.51 7.94 -0.01
N TRP A 6 -14.75 6.87 0.12
CA TRP A 6 -14.66 5.81 -0.86
C TRP A 6 -15.70 4.74 -0.59
N TYR A 7 -16.62 4.56 -1.53
CA TYR A 7 -17.61 3.50 -1.43
C TYR A 7 -17.08 2.19 -2.02
N VAL A 8 -16.86 1.19 -1.17
CA VAL A 8 -16.44 -0.15 -1.57
C VAL A 8 -17.61 -0.88 -2.23
N GLN A 9 -17.55 -1.05 -3.55
CA GLN A 9 -18.57 -1.80 -4.29
C GLN A 9 -18.35 -3.31 -4.20
N LYS A 10 -17.08 -3.74 -4.13
CA LYS A 10 -16.70 -5.15 -4.15
C LYS A 10 -15.25 -5.30 -3.69
N SER A 11 -14.97 -6.28 -2.83
CA SER A 11 -13.61 -6.67 -2.45
C SER A 11 -13.38 -8.15 -2.78
N LYS A 12 -12.19 -8.48 -3.28
CA LYS A 12 -11.79 -9.85 -3.63
C LYS A 12 -10.31 -10.09 -3.35
N ALA A 13 -10.01 -11.19 -2.68
CA ALA A 13 -8.65 -11.71 -2.56
C ALA A 13 -8.00 -11.93 -3.93
N LEU A 14 -6.78 -11.42 -4.08
CA LEU A 14 -5.97 -11.56 -5.28
C LEU A 14 -5.01 -12.75 -5.10
N ARG A 15 -5.03 -13.67 -6.06
CA ARG A 15 -4.02 -14.72 -6.15
C ARG A 15 -2.72 -14.12 -6.66
N THR A 16 -1.59 -14.55 -6.13
CA THR A 16 -0.26 -14.06 -6.53
C THR A 16 -0.02 -14.15 -8.04
N SER A 17 -0.49 -15.23 -8.67
CA SER A 17 -0.39 -15.42 -10.13
C SER A 17 -1.11 -14.37 -10.99
N LYS A 18 -2.00 -13.56 -10.39
CA LYS A 18 -2.69 -12.46 -11.07
C LYS A 18 -2.05 -11.10 -10.82
N LEU A 19 -1.05 -11.01 -9.93
CA LEU A 19 -0.42 -9.75 -9.55
C LEU A 19 0.30 -9.10 -10.73
N GLY A 20 1.09 -9.88 -11.50
CA GLY A 20 1.79 -9.38 -12.68
C GLY A 20 0.85 -8.73 -13.71
N LYS A 21 -0.36 -9.28 -13.92
CA LYS A 21 -1.36 -8.67 -14.80
C LYS A 21 -1.86 -7.30 -14.32
N ILE A 22 -1.91 -7.09 -13.00
CA ILE A 22 -2.33 -5.80 -12.41
C ILE A 22 -1.19 -4.78 -12.51
N ILE A 23 0.06 -5.22 -12.30
CA ILE A 23 1.26 -4.39 -12.41
C ILE A 23 1.44 -3.94 -13.87
N ASN A 24 1.43 -4.87 -14.82
CA ASN A 24 1.60 -4.55 -16.25
C ASN A 24 0.52 -3.58 -16.71
N LYS A 25 -0.74 -3.80 -16.27
CA LYS A 25 -1.82 -2.88 -16.60
C LYS A 25 -1.57 -1.46 -16.07
N PHE A 26 -1.05 -1.32 -14.85
CA PHE A 26 -0.71 0.00 -14.30
C PHE A 26 0.38 0.68 -15.13
N ASN A 27 1.44 -0.07 -15.47
CA ASN A 27 2.54 0.45 -16.28
C ASN A 27 2.05 0.88 -17.66
N GLU A 28 1.24 0.06 -18.34
CA GLU A 28 0.65 0.39 -19.64
C GLU A 28 -0.30 1.60 -19.58
N GLU A 29 -1.16 1.68 -18.57
CA GLU A 29 -2.19 2.73 -18.46
C GLU A 29 -1.61 4.10 -18.10
N TYR A 30 -0.42 4.15 -17.46
CA TYR A 30 0.14 5.38 -16.89
C TYR A 30 1.61 5.65 -17.25
N ASP A 31 2.16 4.97 -18.27
CA ASP A 31 3.55 5.19 -18.73
C ASP A 31 3.81 6.68 -19.06
N HIS A 32 2.85 7.33 -19.73
CA HIS A 32 2.92 8.74 -20.09
C HIS A 32 2.92 9.68 -18.89
N LEU A 33 2.56 9.22 -17.69
CA LEU A 33 2.55 10.01 -16.45
C LEU A 33 3.79 9.77 -15.58
N MET A 34 4.76 8.96 -16.04
CA MET A 34 5.96 8.63 -15.26
C MET A 34 6.90 9.83 -15.04
N TYR A 35 6.74 10.94 -15.78
CA TYR A 35 7.44 12.18 -15.43
C TYR A 35 6.98 12.78 -14.09
N ILE A 36 5.82 12.36 -13.58
CA ILE A 36 5.30 12.74 -12.26
C ILE A 36 5.86 11.77 -11.22
N SER A 37 6.62 12.31 -10.25
CA SER A 37 7.31 11.52 -9.21
C SER A 37 6.39 10.55 -8.46
N LYS A 38 5.12 10.91 -8.25
CA LYS A 38 4.15 10.04 -7.57
C LYS A 38 3.89 8.74 -8.35
N PHE A 39 3.82 8.79 -9.67
CA PHE A 39 3.64 7.59 -10.51
C PHE A 39 4.90 6.74 -10.54
N MET A 40 6.10 7.35 -10.62
CA MET A 40 7.36 6.61 -10.48
C MET A 40 7.44 5.88 -9.14
N ASN A 41 7.09 6.54 -8.04
CA ASN A 41 7.12 5.93 -6.72
C ASN A 41 6.17 4.72 -6.63
N ILE A 42 4.97 4.82 -7.22
CA ILE A 42 4.03 3.70 -7.29
C ILE A 42 4.60 2.56 -8.14
N ARG A 43 5.18 2.86 -9.31
CA ARG A 43 5.82 1.85 -10.17
C ARG A 43 6.96 1.13 -9.45
N ASN A 44 7.90 1.86 -8.86
CA ASN A 44 9.03 1.29 -8.11
C ASN A 44 8.53 0.42 -6.94
N THR A 45 7.45 0.83 -6.28
CA THR A 45 6.79 0.04 -5.23
C THR A 45 6.24 -1.28 -5.79
N LEU A 46 5.57 -1.24 -6.94
CA LEU A 46 5.04 -2.44 -7.61
C LEU A 46 6.16 -3.40 -8.04
N GLU A 47 7.27 -2.86 -8.56
CA GLU A 47 8.47 -3.62 -8.94
C GLU A 47 9.09 -4.32 -7.72
N ARG A 48 9.28 -3.61 -6.60
CA ARG A 48 9.77 -4.22 -5.34
C ARG A 48 8.85 -5.32 -4.82
N ILE A 49 7.54 -5.12 -4.88
CA ILE A 49 6.56 -6.16 -4.49
C ILE A 49 6.72 -7.41 -5.36
N TYR A 50 6.98 -7.21 -6.66
CA TYR A 50 7.16 -8.31 -7.61
C TYR A 50 8.48 -9.05 -7.38
N GLU A 51 9.57 -8.33 -7.11
CA GLU A 51 10.88 -8.89 -6.79
C GLU A 51 10.87 -9.67 -5.47
N SER A 52 10.27 -9.12 -4.42
CA SER A 52 10.12 -9.74 -3.10
C SER A 52 8.91 -10.69 -3.02
N SER A 53 8.64 -11.44 -4.08
CA SER A 53 7.45 -12.33 -4.19
C SER A 53 7.39 -13.42 -3.11
N GLU A 54 8.52 -13.76 -2.50
CA GLU A 54 8.66 -14.68 -1.37
C GLU A 54 7.94 -14.23 -0.09
N LEU A 55 7.72 -12.91 0.07
CA LEU A 55 6.95 -12.33 1.17
C LEU A 55 5.43 -12.48 0.96
N ILE A 56 4.99 -12.92 -0.20
CA ILE A 56 3.57 -13.04 -0.54
C ILE A 56 2.99 -14.33 0.04
N ILE A 57 1.99 -14.19 0.90
CA ILE A 57 1.14 -15.30 1.35
C ILE A 57 -0.10 -15.33 0.45
N ASN A 58 -0.12 -16.31 -0.46
CA ASN A 58 -1.14 -16.43 -1.50
C ASN A 58 -2.57 -16.30 -0.95
N LYS A 59 -3.39 -15.47 -1.61
CA LYS A 59 -4.77 -15.10 -1.23
C LYS A 59 -4.93 -14.31 0.09
N LYS A 60 -3.87 -14.08 0.87
CA LYS A 60 -3.94 -13.29 2.11
C LYS A 60 -3.30 -11.92 1.97
N SER A 61 -2.25 -11.78 1.17
CA SER A 61 -1.50 -10.51 1.07
C SER A 61 -2.26 -9.40 0.35
N PHE A 62 -2.96 -9.69 -0.75
CA PHE A 62 -3.52 -8.65 -1.60
C PHE A 62 -5.00 -8.81 -1.85
N ASN A 63 -5.70 -7.68 -1.91
CA ASN A 63 -7.07 -7.58 -2.40
C ASN A 63 -7.13 -6.68 -3.64
N ILE A 64 -8.07 -6.99 -4.53
CA ILE A 64 -8.56 -6.03 -5.52
C ILE A 64 -9.93 -5.54 -5.07
N VAL A 65 -10.03 -4.23 -4.88
CA VAL A 65 -11.25 -3.56 -4.42
C VAL A 65 -11.79 -2.68 -5.53
N ARG A 66 -13.07 -2.81 -5.86
CA ARG A 66 -13.75 -1.90 -6.77
C ARG A 66 -14.33 -0.75 -5.96
N ILE A 67 -13.88 0.45 -6.25
CA ILE A 67 -14.27 1.67 -5.55
C ILE A 67 -15.19 2.51 -6.43
N SER A 68 -16.14 3.18 -5.80
CA SER A 68 -16.89 4.31 -6.34
C SER A 68 -16.65 5.52 -5.45
N CYS A 69 -16.32 6.68 -6.02
CA CYS A 69 -16.18 7.91 -5.25
C CYS A 69 -16.50 9.14 -6.11
N VAL A 70 -16.55 10.29 -5.45
CA VAL A 70 -16.53 11.59 -6.11
C VAL A 70 -15.08 12.08 -6.11
N ALA A 71 -14.51 12.28 -7.29
CA ALA A 71 -13.15 12.77 -7.45
C ALA A 71 -13.14 14.26 -7.81
N GLN A 72 -12.12 14.97 -7.33
CA GLN A 72 -11.89 16.36 -7.72
C GLN A 72 -11.12 16.41 -9.04
N LEU A 73 -11.51 17.32 -9.92
CA LEU A 73 -10.88 17.62 -11.18
C LEU A 73 -10.51 19.10 -11.22
N GLN A 74 -9.24 19.41 -11.48
CA GLN A 74 -8.82 20.79 -11.68
C GLN A 74 -9.15 21.23 -13.12
N PRO A 75 -9.51 22.51 -13.35
CA PRO A 75 -9.87 23.06 -14.66
C PRO A 75 -8.86 22.80 -15.76
N ARG A 76 -7.57 22.83 -15.44
CA ARG A 76 -6.49 22.56 -16.40
C ARG A 76 -6.57 21.16 -17.04
N TYR A 77 -7.30 20.23 -16.44
CA TYR A 77 -7.48 18.86 -16.95
C TYR A 77 -8.82 18.65 -17.66
N LEU A 78 -9.58 19.70 -18.00
CA LEU A 78 -10.83 19.55 -18.76
C LEU A 78 -10.63 18.86 -20.11
N ASN A 79 -9.55 19.18 -20.81
CA ASN A 79 -9.19 18.55 -22.09
C ASN A 79 -8.56 17.15 -21.92
N ASN A 80 -8.23 16.76 -20.68
CA ASN A 80 -7.66 15.45 -20.37
C ASN A 80 -8.11 14.97 -18.99
N VAL A 81 -9.40 14.68 -18.89
CA VAL A 81 -10.08 14.34 -17.63
C VAL A 81 -9.46 13.11 -16.97
N LYS A 82 -9.08 12.11 -17.77
CA LYS A 82 -8.49 10.86 -17.24
C LYS A 82 -7.18 11.11 -16.51
N ASP A 83 -6.30 11.94 -17.05
CA ASP A 83 -5.02 12.25 -16.39
C ASP A 83 -5.25 13.10 -15.14
N GLY A 84 -6.17 14.06 -15.18
CA GLY A 84 -6.55 14.84 -13.99
C GLY A 84 -7.06 13.96 -12.84
N LEU A 85 -7.92 12.98 -13.18
CA LEU A 85 -8.40 12.01 -12.21
C LEU A 85 -7.30 11.06 -11.72
N SER A 86 -6.38 10.66 -12.60
CA SER A 86 -5.24 9.82 -12.23
C SER A 86 -4.32 10.56 -11.26
N VAL A 87 -4.02 11.83 -11.50
CA VAL A 87 -3.25 12.69 -10.60
C VAL A 87 -3.97 12.85 -9.26
N TYR A 88 -5.27 13.11 -9.27
CA TYR A 88 -6.08 13.15 -8.04
C TYR A 88 -5.97 11.85 -7.24
N LEU A 89 -6.20 10.70 -7.88
CA LEU A 89 -6.15 9.38 -7.24
C LEU A 89 -4.75 9.01 -6.74
N SER A 90 -3.70 9.43 -7.43
CA SER A 90 -2.32 9.15 -7.05
C SER A 90 -1.98 9.67 -5.64
N ASN A 91 -2.62 10.77 -5.21
CA ASN A 91 -2.42 11.35 -3.88
C ASN A 91 -2.85 10.44 -2.72
N PHE A 92 -3.68 9.44 -3.00
CA PHE A 92 -4.19 8.47 -2.04
C PHE A 92 -3.45 7.14 -2.08
N MET A 93 -2.48 6.97 -2.99
CA MET A 93 -1.68 5.76 -3.11
C MET A 93 -0.47 5.78 -2.16
N LEU A 94 0.02 4.59 -1.82
CA LEU A 94 1.10 4.34 -0.87
C LEU A 94 0.76 4.87 0.53
N LYS A 95 -0.49 4.67 0.94
CA LYS A 95 -1.05 5.13 2.22
C LYS A 95 -2.01 4.10 2.79
N ALA A 96 -2.10 4.03 4.11
CA ALA A 96 -3.23 3.41 4.77
C ALA A 96 -4.51 4.20 4.45
N ASN A 97 -5.60 3.49 4.19
CA ASN A 97 -6.91 4.08 3.98
C ASN A 97 -7.96 3.29 4.77
N HIS A 98 -8.71 4.02 5.60
CA HIS A 98 -9.69 3.48 6.53
C HIS A 98 -10.93 2.92 5.82
N ASP A 99 -11.40 3.55 4.73
CA ASP A 99 -12.57 3.09 3.97
C ASP A 99 -12.38 1.70 3.34
N VAL A 100 -11.12 1.28 3.14
CA VAL A 100 -10.76 0.00 2.51
C VAL A 100 -9.98 -0.93 3.45
N GLU A 101 -9.77 -0.54 4.71
CA GLU A 101 -9.06 -1.30 5.75
C GLU A 101 -7.74 -1.92 5.25
N GLY A 102 -6.87 -1.10 4.67
CA GLY A 102 -5.56 -1.57 4.24
C GLY A 102 -4.69 -0.50 3.61
N PHE A 103 -3.57 -0.93 3.05
CA PHE A 103 -2.60 -0.05 2.40
C PHE A 103 -2.80 -0.02 0.89
N THR A 104 -3.10 1.16 0.35
CA THR A 104 -3.37 1.39 -1.06
C THR A 104 -2.06 1.38 -1.83
N ILE A 105 -1.96 0.57 -2.89
CA ILE A 105 -0.72 0.47 -3.68
C ILE A 105 -0.88 1.22 -4.99
N CYS A 106 -1.81 0.77 -5.83
CA CYS A 106 -2.07 1.37 -7.12
C CYS A 106 -3.55 1.25 -7.49
N PHE A 107 -3.97 1.96 -8.52
CA PHE A 107 -5.32 1.90 -9.08
C PHE A 107 -5.26 1.64 -10.58
N ASN A 108 -6.35 1.15 -11.16
CA ASN A 108 -6.45 0.85 -12.59
C ASN A 108 -7.90 0.99 -13.08
N GLY A 109 -8.05 1.24 -14.39
CA GLY A 109 -9.34 1.15 -15.08
C GLY A 109 -10.36 2.16 -14.56
N ILE A 110 -9.96 3.43 -14.51
CA ILE A 110 -10.86 4.54 -14.16
C ILE A 110 -12.01 4.60 -15.17
N LYS A 111 -13.24 4.67 -14.66
CA LYS A 111 -14.47 4.84 -15.46
C LYS A 111 -15.28 6.00 -14.90
N LEU A 112 -15.66 6.92 -15.77
CA LEU A 112 -16.59 8.00 -15.46
C LEU A 112 -18.01 7.43 -15.30
N LYS A 113 -18.74 7.91 -14.31
CA LYS A 113 -20.18 7.63 -14.14
C LYS A 113 -21.07 8.74 -14.69
N GLU A 114 -20.49 9.89 -15.01
CA GLU A 114 -21.18 11.10 -15.46
C GLU A 114 -20.42 11.65 -16.68
N LYS A 115 -21.14 12.33 -17.60
CA LYS A 115 -20.54 12.90 -18.81
C LYS A 115 -19.74 14.17 -18.53
N GLU A 116 -20.24 14.99 -17.60
CA GLU A 116 -19.70 16.32 -17.32
C GLU A 116 -19.42 16.51 -15.82
N PRO A 117 -18.35 17.24 -15.48
CA PRO A 117 -18.06 17.61 -14.11
C PRO A 117 -19.12 18.56 -13.54
N ARG A 118 -19.37 18.43 -12.24
CA ARG A 118 -20.22 19.37 -11.49
C ARG A 118 -19.35 20.39 -10.77
N VAL A 119 -19.81 21.63 -10.74
CA VAL A 119 -19.24 22.71 -9.94
C VAL A 119 -20.09 22.90 -8.69
N ILE A 120 -19.46 23.12 -7.53
CA ILE A 120 -20.16 23.41 -6.27
C ILE A 120 -20.17 24.92 -6.08
N ASN A 121 -21.33 25.49 -5.73
CA ASN A 121 -21.50 26.92 -5.43
C ASN A 121 -21.04 27.88 -6.56
N GLY A 122 -21.01 27.41 -7.81
CA GLY A 122 -20.56 28.21 -8.95
C GLY A 122 -19.06 28.50 -9.01
N ASP A 123 -18.23 27.90 -8.15
CA ASP A 123 -16.78 28.08 -8.18
C ASP A 123 -16.10 27.10 -9.17
N PRO A 124 -15.68 27.55 -10.37
CA PRO A 124 -15.08 26.67 -11.35
C PRO A 124 -13.68 26.20 -10.96
N SER A 125 -13.07 26.69 -9.88
CA SER A 125 -11.70 26.35 -9.48
C SER A 125 -11.53 24.87 -9.14
N VAL A 126 -12.59 24.20 -8.68
CA VAL A 126 -12.61 22.76 -8.40
C VAL A 126 -13.92 22.15 -8.88
N MET A 127 -13.78 21.18 -9.77
CA MET A 127 -14.87 20.41 -10.33
C MET A 127 -14.93 19.01 -9.72
N PHE A 128 -16.09 18.37 -9.78
CA PHE A 128 -16.33 17.07 -9.18
C PHE A 128 -16.94 16.09 -10.18
N LEU A 129 -16.43 14.85 -10.18
CA LEU A 129 -16.92 13.77 -11.04
C LEU A 129 -17.12 12.50 -10.25
N LYS A 130 -18.25 11.81 -10.47
CA LYS A 130 -18.41 10.44 -9.98
C LYS A 130 -17.60 9.49 -10.85
N ILE A 131 -16.77 8.69 -10.20
CA ILE A 131 -15.91 7.72 -10.87
C ILE A 131 -16.01 6.34 -10.22
N THR A 132 -15.58 5.32 -10.97
CA THR A 132 -15.23 4.02 -10.42
C THR A 132 -13.87 3.58 -10.89
N PHE A 133 -13.15 2.82 -10.07
CA PHE A 133 -11.85 2.27 -10.41
C PHE A 133 -11.60 0.98 -9.64
N LYS A 134 -10.55 0.25 -10.01
CA LYS A 134 -10.05 -0.90 -9.25
C LYS A 134 -8.81 -0.48 -8.48
N LEU A 135 -8.76 -0.82 -7.22
CA LEU A 135 -7.66 -0.55 -6.31
C LEU A 135 -6.94 -1.86 -5.98
N LEU A 136 -5.62 -1.87 -6.06
CA LEU A 136 -4.77 -2.90 -5.47
C LEU A 136 -4.44 -2.50 -4.04
N LEU A 137 -4.80 -3.38 -3.10
CA LEU A 137 -4.66 -3.17 -1.67
C LEU A 137 -3.74 -4.25 -1.09
N LEU A 138 -2.76 -3.85 -0.28
CA LEU A 138 -2.07 -4.73 0.65
C LEU A 138 -2.90 -4.83 1.94
N VAL A 139 -3.24 -6.06 2.31
CA VAL A 139 -4.09 -6.35 3.47
C VAL A 139 -3.23 -6.28 4.73
N LEU A 140 -3.53 -5.32 5.60
CA LEU A 140 -2.88 -5.11 6.89
C LEU A 140 -3.97 -5.14 7.96
N LYS A 141 -4.24 -6.32 8.49
CA LYS A 141 -5.28 -6.53 9.50
C LYS A 141 -4.69 -7.16 10.74
N GLU A 142 -5.23 -6.83 11.90
CA GLU A 142 -4.86 -7.48 13.15
C GLU A 142 -5.09 -8.99 13.06
N ASP A 143 -4.23 -9.74 13.73
CA ASP A 143 -4.13 -11.21 13.74
C ASP A 143 -3.86 -11.88 12.38
N TYR A 144 -3.63 -11.09 11.31
CA TYR A 144 -3.14 -11.66 10.07
C TYR A 144 -1.67 -12.05 10.19
N ARG A 145 -1.38 -13.25 9.72
CA ARG A 145 -0.01 -13.69 9.46
C ARG A 145 0.44 -13.17 8.11
N ILE A 146 1.59 -12.51 8.10
CA ILE A 146 2.32 -12.05 6.92
C ILE A 146 3.76 -12.59 6.98
N LYS A 147 4.51 -12.40 5.90
CA LYS A 147 5.96 -12.58 5.91
C LYS A 147 6.63 -11.21 5.86
N VAL A 148 7.69 -11.04 6.64
CA VAL A 148 8.51 -9.83 6.71
C VAL A 148 9.97 -10.21 6.51
N GLN A 149 10.76 -9.28 5.99
CA GLN A 149 12.20 -9.44 5.84
C GLN A 149 12.93 -8.69 6.97
N ILE A 150 14.04 -9.23 7.44
CA ILE A 150 14.94 -8.53 8.36
C ILE A 150 15.86 -7.61 7.56
N ASN A 151 15.69 -6.30 7.70
CA ASN A 151 16.49 -5.30 6.98
C ASN A 151 17.64 -4.71 7.79
N LYS A 152 17.53 -4.70 9.12
CA LYS A 152 18.60 -4.23 10.00
C LYS A 152 18.48 -4.87 11.36
N ILE A 153 19.62 -5.20 11.95
CA ILE A 153 19.73 -5.69 13.32
C ILE A 153 20.59 -4.72 14.12
N GLU A 154 20.08 -4.31 15.27
CA GLU A 154 20.74 -3.50 16.28
C GLU A 154 20.63 -4.21 17.65
N PRO A 155 21.49 -3.89 18.63
CA PRO A 155 21.51 -4.60 19.92
C PRO A 155 20.17 -4.67 20.67
N LEU A 156 19.28 -3.69 20.45
CA LEU A 156 17.99 -3.58 21.13
C LEU A 156 16.79 -3.62 20.18
N LYS A 157 17.02 -3.78 18.87
CA LYS A 157 15.95 -3.69 17.88
C LYS A 157 16.27 -4.52 16.62
N ILE A 158 15.26 -5.22 16.13
CA ILE A 158 15.24 -5.79 14.77
C ILE A 158 14.31 -4.91 13.95
N HIS A 159 14.83 -4.32 12.87
CA HIS A 159 14.04 -3.58 11.91
C HIS A 159 13.60 -4.55 10.82
N LEU A 160 12.29 -4.73 10.73
CA LEU A 160 11.65 -5.57 9.74
C LEU A 160 10.92 -4.68 8.76
N ASP A 161 10.60 -5.22 7.60
CA ASP A 161 9.74 -4.54 6.66
C ASP A 161 8.95 -5.52 5.79
N VAL A 162 7.91 -4.96 5.16
CA VAL A 162 7.13 -5.62 4.13
C VAL A 162 7.45 -4.95 2.79
N PHE A 163 8.05 -5.72 1.87
CA PHE A 163 8.36 -5.32 0.48
C PHE A 163 9.26 -4.06 0.34
N GLY A 164 10.00 -3.67 1.36
CA GLY A 164 10.77 -2.42 1.40
C GLY A 164 9.91 -1.16 1.48
N ILE A 165 8.65 -1.28 1.92
CA ILE A 165 7.65 -0.20 1.91
C ILE A 165 7.15 0.15 3.31
N ILE A 166 6.90 -0.87 4.13
CA ILE A 166 6.23 -0.70 5.43
C ILE A 166 7.15 -1.24 6.52
N GLU A 167 7.50 -0.40 7.49
CA GLU A 167 8.27 -0.81 8.66
C GLU A 167 7.43 -1.76 9.53
N ALA A 168 8.04 -2.84 9.98
CA ALA A 168 7.49 -3.74 10.97
C ALA A 168 8.47 -3.85 12.15
N THR A 169 7.93 -3.94 13.35
CA THR A 169 8.70 -4.06 14.59
C THR A 169 8.04 -5.05 15.53
N PHE A 170 8.84 -5.72 16.36
CA PHE A 170 8.30 -6.50 17.46
C PHE A 170 7.83 -5.59 18.59
N ALA A 171 6.86 -6.08 19.36
CA ALA A 171 6.57 -5.50 20.67
C ALA A 171 7.81 -5.59 21.58
N GLU A 172 8.11 -4.53 22.33
CA GLU A 172 9.33 -4.44 23.15
C GLU A 172 9.50 -5.63 24.11
N GLU A 173 8.40 -6.12 24.66
CA GLU A 173 8.35 -7.25 25.59
C GLU A 173 8.95 -8.53 25.01
N LEU A 174 8.88 -8.72 23.68
CA LEU A 174 9.39 -9.91 23.01
C LEU A 174 10.92 -9.93 22.98
N PHE A 175 11.58 -8.77 22.96
CA PHE A 175 13.05 -8.69 22.90
C PHE A 175 13.72 -9.30 24.13
N LYS A 176 13.02 -9.39 25.27
CA LYS A 176 13.51 -10.07 26.48
C LYS A 176 13.80 -11.56 26.24
N GLN A 177 13.21 -12.16 25.21
CA GLN A 177 13.39 -13.57 24.85
C GLN A 177 14.52 -13.80 23.85
N PHE A 178 15.13 -12.73 23.32
CA PHE A 178 16.21 -12.83 22.35
C PHE A 178 17.56 -12.57 23.00
N SER A 179 18.56 -13.32 22.57
CA SER A 179 19.97 -13.07 22.90
C SER A 179 20.67 -12.43 21.71
N TYR A 180 21.27 -11.26 21.91
CA TYR A 180 22.03 -10.57 20.86
C TYR A 180 23.46 -11.09 20.77
N ASN A 181 23.90 -11.46 19.55
CA ASN A 181 25.28 -11.80 19.26
C ASN A 181 25.95 -10.66 18.48
N SER A 182 26.79 -9.90 19.18
CA SER A 182 27.50 -8.73 18.65
C SER A 182 28.57 -9.05 17.61
N ARG A 183 29.08 -10.28 17.54
CA ARG A 183 30.12 -10.66 16.56
C ARG A 183 29.56 -10.66 15.14
N ASN A 184 28.30 -11.08 15.01
CA ASN A 184 27.66 -11.32 13.71
C ASN A 184 26.44 -10.41 13.49
N ASN A 185 26.11 -9.52 14.45
CA ASN A 185 24.89 -8.71 14.46
C ASN A 185 23.63 -9.57 14.22
N THR A 186 23.48 -10.63 15.00
CA THR A 186 22.35 -11.58 14.90
C THR A 186 21.62 -11.67 16.23
N PHE A 187 20.36 -12.08 16.19
CA PHE A 187 19.60 -12.44 17.38
C PHE A 187 19.34 -13.95 17.41
N ILE A 188 19.33 -14.52 18.61
CA ILE A 188 19.05 -15.93 18.84
C ILE A 188 17.83 -16.05 19.77
N ARG A 189 16.86 -16.87 19.39
CA ARG A 189 15.70 -17.25 20.22
C ARG A 189 15.32 -18.69 19.91
N ASP A 190 15.09 -19.50 20.94
CA ASP A 190 14.69 -20.91 20.81
C ASP A 190 15.60 -21.72 19.87
N ASN A 191 16.93 -21.54 19.99
CA ASN A 191 17.97 -22.13 19.13
C ASN A 191 17.87 -21.75 17.64
N LYS A 192 17.03 -20.78 17.28
CA LYS A 192 16.96 -20.22 15.93
C LYS A 192 17.72 -18.89 15.88
N THR A 193 18.62 -18.79 14.90
CA THR A 193 19.32 -17.55 14.57
C THR A 193 18.49 -16.72 13.60
N TYR A 194 18.41 -15.42 13.86
CA TYR A 194 17.78 -14.40 13.04
C TYR A 194 18.86 -13.45 12.55
N SER A 195 19.02 -13.40 11.23
CA SER A 195 20.09 -12.68 10.53
C SER A 195 19.51 -11.71 9.51
N LEU A 196 20.37 -10.82 9.00
CA LEU A 196 20.03 -9.92 7.90
C LEU A 196 19.47 -10.71 6.70
N ASN A 197 18.43 -10.18 6.06
CA ASN A 197 17.69 -10.75 4.93
C ASN A 197 16.85 -12.00 5.24
N ASP A 198 16.84 -12.51 6.47
CA ASP A 198 15.96 -13.62 6.82
C ASP A 198 14.49 -13.22 6.64
N ILE A 199 13.70 -14.17 6.15
CA ILE A 199 12.25 -14.03 6.03
C ILE A 199 11.58 -14.80 7.15
N ILE A 200 10.73 -14.10 7.90
CA ILE A 200 10.05 -14.66 9.06
C ILE A 200 8.55 -14.49 8.92
N ASN A 201 7.81 -15.43 9.51
CA ASN A 201 6.38 -15.25 9.72
C ASN A 201 6.17 -14.23 10.83
N PHE A 202 5.24 -13.32 10.61
CA PHE A 202 4.91 -12.23 11.52
C PHE A 202 3.40 -12.12 11.64
N THR A 203 2.91 -12.15 12.86
CA THR A 203 1.50 -11.92 13.18
C THR A 203 1.32 -10.46 13.55
N ILE A 204 0.52 -9.75 12.76
CA ILE A 204 0.19 -8.34 13.01
C ILE A 204 -0.65 -8.26 14.29
N LYS A 205 -0.22 -7.45 15.25
CA LYS A 205 -0.97 -7.14 16.47
C LYS A 205 -1.57 -5.75 16.47
N ASN A 206 -0.91 -4.81 15.80
CA ASN A 206 -1.43 -3.47 15.63
C ASN A 206 -0.89 -2.86 14.33
N VAL A 207 -1.68 -1.98 13.70
CA VAL A 207 -1.30 -1.21 12.52
C VAL A 207 -1.42 0.27 12.88
N THR A 208 -0.31 0.99 12.85
CA THR A 208 -0.27 2.43 13.15
C THR A 208 0.09 3.22 11.90
N TYR A 209 -0.44 4.43 11.77
CA TYR A 209 -0.15 5.34 10.66
C TYR A 209 -0.51 6.78 11.06
N SER A 210 0.05 7.76 10.36
CA SER A 210 -0.24 9.18 10.57
C SER A 210 -1.67 9.53 10.16
N ALA A 211 -2.19 10.69 10.60
CA ALA A 211 -3.55 11.12 10.25
C ALA A 211 -3.85 11.16 8.74
N CYS A 212 -2.83 11.29 7.88
CA CYS A 212 -2.99 11.28 6.42
C CYS A 212 -2.73 9.91 5.77
N GLY A 213 -2.60 8.86 6.57
CA GLY A 213 -2.35 7.47 6.13
C GLY A 213 -0.89 7.17 5.79
N SER A 214 0.04 8.09 5.98
CA SER A 214 1.47 7.86 5.74
C SER A 214 2.16 7.22 6.97
N ASN A 215 3.45 6.90 6.84
CA ASN A 215 4.28 6.36 7.92
C ASN A 215 3.64 5.13 8.59
N VAL A 216 3.17 4.20 7.76
CA VAL A 216 2.53 2.98 8.23
C VAL A 216 3.58 2.12 8.93
N LYS A 217 3.27 1.66 10.14
CA LYS A 217 4.09 0.74 10.91
C LYS A 217 3.26 -0.42 11.43
N LEU A 218 3.83 -1.62 11.36
CA LEU A 218 3.24 -2.84 11.90
C LEU A 218 3.92 -3.20 13.22
N ILE A 219 3.12 -3.40 14.25
CA ILE A 219 3.61 -3.94 15.54
C ILE A 219 3.07 -5.36 15.65
N GLY A 220 3.93 -6.31 16.01
CA GLY A 220 3.54 -7.71 16.02
C GLY A 220 4.53 -8.64 16.70
N CYS A 221 4.35 -9.92 16.42
CA CYS A 221 5.11 -11.02 17.01
C CYS A 221 5.38 -12.13 16.00
N ILE A 222 6.34 -13.00 16.31
CA ILE A 222 6.59 -14.26 15.58
C ILE A 222 5.64 -15.33 16.13
#